data_AF-A0A3D6BHZ7-F1
#
_entry.id   AF-A0A3D6BHZ7-F1
#
_cell.length_a   1.000
_cell.length_b   1.000
_cell.length_c   1.000
_cell.angle_alpha   90.00
_cell.angle_beta   90.00
_cell.angle_gamma   90.00
#
_symmetry.space_group_name_H-M   'P 1'
#
loop_
_entity.id
_entity.type
_entity.pdbx_description
1 polymer ?
#
loop_
_entity_poly.entity_id
_entity_poly.type
_entity_poly.pdbx_seq_one_letter_code
_entity_poly.pdbx_strand_id
1 'polypeptide(L)'
;MNIENIENLTKASVNFQGLSHAAREKACEEYKQNEPKGLFALRLTLDGQISKLCGQFQENIENSNEKISYQLDLSASLIRTHFVINDLIMSGDIIEALTLIRKQIENFTRLVEIDEKPLGKLLKKTPNVCDILKKSGKKLYPQLSEVAHFGTPRVGELIRKNIKEENKFGPSVFPFYSDTLFEVYKQHSFVSIYFIFWIVGFLKSLYQDKYDSSSDEKIIESIFNKAVEMDVIIIESEDNKK
;
A
#
# COMPACT_ATOMS: atom_id res chain seq x y z
N MET A 1 -5.29 -18.62 -38.08
CA MET A 1 -5.12 -19.59 -36.97
C MET A 1 -6.24 -20.61 -37.12
N ASN A 2 -5.96 -21.92 -37.14
CA ASN A 2 -7.01 -22.94 -37.29
C ASN A 2 -7.77 -23.14 -35.96
N ILE A 3 -8.96 -23.75 -36.03
CA ILE A 3 -9.85 -23.97 -34.88
C ILE A 3 -9.13 -24.81 -33.80
N GLU A 4 -8.39 -25.83 -34.21
CA GLU A 4 -7.62 -26.69 -33.31
C GLU A 4 -6.57 -25.90 -32.48
N ASN A 5 -5.84 -24.97 -33.09
CA ASN A 5 -4.91 -24.12 -32.36
C ASN A 5 -5.63 -23.19 -31.37
N ILE A 6 -6.82 -22.69 -31.73
CA ILE A 6 -7.62 -21.86 -30.82
C ILE A 6 -8.08 -22.68 -29.61
N GLU A 7 -8.55 -23.92 -29.82
CA GLU A 7 -8.96 -24.81 -28.73
C GLU A 7 -7.79 -25.16 -27.81
N ASN A 8 -6.62 -25.45 -28.36
CA ASN A 8 -5.42 -25.76 -27.59
C ASN A 8 -4.95 -24.55 -26.75
N LEU A 9 -4.90 -23.35 -27.34
CA LEU A 9 -4.56 -22.12 -26.61
C LEU A 9 -5.60 -21.79 -25.54
N THR A 10 -6.88 -22.03 -25.81
CA THR A 10 -7.97 -21.81 -24.84
C THR A 10 -7.81 -22.74 -23.64
N LYS A 11 -7.57 -24.05 -23.87
CA LYS A 11 -7.31 -25.02 -22.80
C LYS A 11 -6.09 -24.62 -21.96
N ALA A 12 -4.99 -24.22 -22.61
CA ALA A 12 -3.79 -23.76 -21.92
C ALA A 12 -4.04 -22.51 -21.05
N SER A 13 -4.77 -21.53 -21.59
CA SER A 13 -5.11 -20.29 -20.87
C SER A 13 -6.00 -20.57 -19.65
N VAL A 14 -7.07 -21.35 -19.81
CA VAL A 14 -7.97 -21.71 -18.71
C VAL A 14 -7.21 -22.48 -17.63
N ASN A 15 -6.36 -23.43 -18.02
CA ASN A 15 -5.54 -24.18 -17.07
C ASN A 15 -4.58 -23.25 -16.30
N PHE A 16 -3.89 -22.35 -16.99
CA PHE A 16 -3.00 -21.38 -16.36
C PHE A 16 -3.74 -20.47 -15.36
N GLN A 17 -4.92 -19.96 -15.75
CA GLN A 17 -5.75 -19.13 -14.88
C GLN A 17 -6.22 -19.89 -13.63
N GLY A 18 -6.64 -21.15 -13.79
CA GLY A 18 -7.03 -22.01 -12.68
C GLY A 18 -5.88 -22.25 -11.69
N LEU A 19 -4.68 -22.59 -12.20
CA LEU A 19 -3.49 -22.76 -11.37
C LEU A 19 -3.07 -21.46 -10.66
N SER A 20 -3.16 -20.32 -11.36
CA SER A 20 -2.84 -19.01 -10.80
C SER A 20 -3.81 -18.61 -9.69
N HIS A 21 -5.10 -18.90 -9.86
CA HIS A 21 -6.12 -18.64 -8.83
C HIS A 21 -5.88 -19.51 -7.58
N ALA A 22 -5.72 -20.82 -7.77
CA ALA A 22 -5.45 -21.75 -6.68
C ALA A 22 -4.17 -21.39 -5.89
N ALA A 23 -3.14 -20.91 -6.58
CA ALA A 23 -1.90 -20.45 -5.94
C ALA A 23 -2.13 -19.23 -5.04
N ARG A 24 -2.95 -18.26 -5.47
CA ARG A 24 -3.32 -17.08 -4.67
C ARG A 24 -4.17 -17.45 -3.45
N GLU A 25 -5.14 -18.34 -3.63
CA GLU A 25 -5.98 -18.84 -2.52
C GLU A 25 -5.10 -19.51 -1.46
N LYS A 26 -4.23 -20.41 -1.89
CA LYS A 26 -3.26 -21.08 -1.01
C LYS A 26 -2.34 -20.08 -0.30
N ALA A 27 -1.79 -19.10 -1.03
CA ALA A 27 -0.94 -18.08 -0.43
C ALA A 27 -1.70 -17.24 0.63
N CYS A 28 -2.98 -16.93 0.38
CA CYS A 28 -3.84 -16.19 1.30
C CYS A 28 -4.16 -17.00 2.57
N GLU A 29 -4.42 -18.30 2.43
CA GLU A 29 -4.59 -19.20 3.57
C GLU A 29 -3.31 -19.29 4.41
N GLU A 30 -2.16 -19.50 3.77
CA GLU A 30 -0.86 -19.54 4.44
C GLU A 30 -0.54 -18.21 5.12
N TYR A 31 -0.80 -17.07 4.47
CA TYR A 31 -0.64 -15.74 5.06
C TYR A 31 -1.47 -15.60 6.34
N LYS A 32 -2.77 -15.93 6.29
CA LYS A 32 -3.67 -15.81 7.46
C LYS A 32 -3.27 -16.73 8.61
N GLN A 33 -2.76 -17.92 8.31
CA GLN A 33 -2.30 -18.88 9.33
C GLN A 33 -1.02 -18.42 10.03
N ASN A 34 -0.15 -17.71 9.31
CA ASN A 34 1.16 -17.30 9.81
C ASN A 34 1.22 -15.81 10.22
N GLU A 35 0.18 -15.02 9.98
CA GLU A 35 0.16 -13.59 10.28
C GLU A 35 0.40 -13.34 11.78
N PRO A 36 1.45 -12.57 12.14
CA PRO A 36 1.69 -12.21 13.52
C PRO A 36 0.47 -11.49 14.11
N LYS A 37 0.02 -11.89 15.31
CA LYS A 37 -1.18 -11.32 15.96
C LYS A 37 -1.18 -9.79 16.02
N GLY A 38 -0.02 -9.18 16.22
CA GLY A 38 0.11 -7.74 16.26
C GLY A 38 -0.06 -7.07 14.89
N LEU A 39 0.44 -7.68 13.81
CA LEU A 39 0.21 -7.21 12.45
C LEU A 39 -1.24 -7.42 11.99
N PHE A 40 -1.84 -8.56 12.36
CA PHE A 40 -3.27 -8.80 12.14
C PHE A 40 -4.13 -7.71 12.80
N ALA A 41 -3.86 -7.39 14.07
CA ALA A 41 -4.57 -6.34 14.79
C ALA A 41 -4.37 -4.97 14.14
N LEU A 42 -3.13 -4.63 13.76
CA LEU A 42 -2.82 -3.39 13.04
C LEU A 42 -3.61 -3.31 11.73
N ARG A 43 -3.66 -4.40 10.95
CA ARG A 43 -4.40 -4.47 9.69
C ARG A 43 -5.88 -4.26 9.87
N LEU A 44 -6.52 -4.99 10.76
CA LEU A 44 -7.94 -4.82 11.00
C LEU A 44 -8.31 -3.40 11.46
N THR A 45 -7.52 -2.81 12.36
CA THR A 45 -7.80 -1.45 12.83
C THR A 45 -7.54 -0.40 11.74
N LEU A 46 -6.47 -0.55 10.95
CA LEU A 46 -6.14 0.37 9.86
C LEU A 46 -7.17 0.29 8.72
N ASP A 47 -7.50 -0.92 8.26
CA ASP A 47 -8.51 -1.17 7.23
C ASP A 47 -9.88 -0.65 7.67
N GLY A 48 -10.25 -0.92 8.94
CA GLY A 48 -11.49 -0.44 9.54
C GLY A 48 -11.56 1.09 9.60
N GLN A 49 -10.47 1.75 9.99
CA GLN A 49 -10.41 3.20 10.05
C GLN A 49 -10.50 3.83 8.66
N ILE A 50 -9.78 3.29 7.67
CA ILE A 50 -9.86 3.76 6.27
C ILE A 50 -11.28 3.58 5.71
N SER A 51 -11.91 2.44 5.98
CA SER A 51 -13.31 2.18 5.57
C SER A 51 -14.27 3.17 6.23
N LYS A 52 -14.09 3.50 7.52
CA LYS A 52 -14.92 4.49 8.23
C LYS A 52 -14.77 5.87 7.61
N LEU A 53 -13.53 6.30 7.33
CA LEU A 53 -13.23 7.59 6.72
C LEU A 53 -13.78 7.69 5.29
N CYS A 54 -13.89 6.59 4.55
CA CYS A 54 -14.51 6.56 3.23
C CYS A 54 -15.97 7.05 3.25
N GLY A 55 -16.71 6.80 4.34
CA GLY A 55 -18.08 7.28 4.50
C GLY A 55 -18.19 8.81 4.50
N GLN A 56 -17.14 9.51 4.92
CA GLN A 56 -17.13 10.98 4.99
C GLN A 56 -17.08 11.65 3.62
N PHE A 57 -16.63 10.94 2.57
CA PHE A 57 -16.59 11.46 1.20
C PHE A 57 -17.98 11.54 0.52
N GLN A 58 -19.02 11.00 1.16
CA GLN A 58 -20.39 11.02 0.63
C GLN A 58 -21.15 12.30 1.03
N GLU A 59 -20.58 13.10 1.93
CA GLU A 59 -21.17 14.35 2.41
C GLU A 59 -20.99 15.49 1.40
N ASN A 60 -21.99 16.39 1.35
CA ASN A 60 -21.95 17.56 0.46
C ASN A 60 -20.80 18.52 0.83
N ILE A 61 -20.02 18.92 -0.18
CA ILE A 61 -18.91 19.86 -0.01
C ILE A 61 -19.35 21.25 -0.44
N GLU A 62 -19.55 22.15 0.52
CA GLU A 62 -20.08 23.49 0.28
C GLU A 62 -19.06 24.43 -0.42
N ASN A 63 -17.76 24.23 -0.19
CA ASN A 63 -16.68 25.12 -0.64
C ASN A 63 -15.65 24.44 -1.55
N SER A 64 -16.13 23.66 -2.53
CA SER A 64 -15.22 22.95 -3.45
C SER A 64 -14.51 23.90 -4.41
N ASN A 65 -13.23 23.65 -4.65
CA ASN A 65 -12.40 24.31 -5.67
C ASN A 65 -11.48 23.27 -6.34
N GLU A 66 -10.73 23.66 -7.37
CA GLU A 66 -9.85 22.74 -8.11
C GLU A 66 -8.84 22.02 -7.20
N LYS A 67 -8.30 22.70 -6.18
CA LYS A 67 -7.38 22.10 -5.21
C LYS A 67 -8.08 21.03 -4.37
N ILE A 68 -9.24 21.36 -3.80
CA ILE A 68 -10.03 20.43 -2.97
C ILE A 68 -10.48 19.23 -3.81
N SER A 69 -11.00 19.46 -5.02
CA SER A 69 -11.40 18.38 -5.94
C SER A 69 -10.24 17.43 -6.20
N TYR A 70 -9.05 17.97 -6.50
CA TYR A 70 -7.89 17.12 -6.75
C TYR A 70 -7.42 16.36 -5.50
N GLN A 71 -7.47 16.98 -4.32
CA GLN A 71 -7.16 16.30 -3.06
C GLN A 71 -8.15 15.15 -2.76
N LEU A 72 -9.44 15.33 -3.08
CA LEU A 72 -10.45 14.29 -2.97
C LEU A 72 -10.19 13.14 -3.96
N ASP A 73 -9.87 13.45 -5.21
CA ASP A 73 -9.52 12.43 -6.23
C ASP A 73 -8.31 11.59 -5.82
N LEU A 74 -7.26 12.26 -5.33
CA LEU A 74 -6.06 11.63 -4.82
C LEU A 74 -6.36 10.75 -3.60
N SER A 75 -7.18 11.23 -2.66
CA SER A 75 -7.62 10.48 -1.48
C SER A 75 -8.45 9.26 -1.84
N ALA A 76 -9.42 9.39 -2.76
CA ALA A 76 -10.21 8.27 -3.26
C ALA A 76 -9.32 7.23 -3.95
N SER A 77 -8.30 7.68 -4.71
CA SER A 77 -7.31 6.78 -5.31
C SER A 77 -6.45 6.07 -4.26
N LEU A 78 -6.08 6.73 -3.16
CA LEU A 78 -5.36 6.11 -2.04
C LEU A 78 -6.23 5.02 -1.39
N ILE A 79 -7.46 5.36 -0.98
CA ILE A 79 -8.40 4.44 -0.33
C ILE A 79 -8.66 3.20 -1.18
N ARG A 80 -8.97 3.37 -2.47
CA ARG A 80 -9.23 2.23 -3.37
C ARG A 80 -8.01 1.33 -3.53
N THR A 81 -6.83 1.93 -3.65
CA THR A 81 -5.60 1.14 -3.87
C THR A 81 -5.12 0.47 -2.58
N HIS A 82 -5.43 1.01 -1.40
CA HIS A 82 -5.09 0.41 -0.11
C HIS A 82 -5.61 -1.03 -0.01
N PHE A 83 -6.90 -1.25 -0.28
CA PHE A 83 -7.48 -2.60 -0.25
C PHE A 83 -6.90 -3.52 -1.35
N VAL A 84 -6.62 -2.98 -2.54
CA VAL A 84 -5.96 -3.74 -3.61
C VAL A 84 -4.55 -4.18 -3.20
N ILE A 85 -3.80 -3.33 -2.51
CA ILE A 85 -2.46 -3.68 -2.01
C ILE A 85 -2.58 -4.79 -0.96
N ASN A 86 -3.53 -4.69 -0.02
CA ASN A 86 -3.77 -5.76 0.96
C ASN A 86 -4.06 -7.09 0.27
N ASP A 87 -4.95 -7.10 -0.73
CA ASP A 87 -5.27 -8.32 -1.48
C ASP A 87 -4.02 -8.92 -2.14
N LEU A 88 -3.22 -8.08 -2.82
CA LEU A 88 -1.98 -8.52 -3.49
C LEU A 88 -0.92 -9.04 -2.51
N ILE A 89 -0.78 -8.41 -1.34
CA ILE A 89 0.13 -8.88 -0.28
C ILE A 89 -0.33 -10.24 0.20
N MET A 90 -1.62 -10.38 0.54
CA MET A 90 -2.16 -11.63 1.06
C MET A 90 -2.11 -12.75 0.02
N SER A 91 -2.29 -12.44 -1.27
CA SER A 91 -2.22 -13.41 -2.36
C SER A 91 -0.79 -13.73 -2.83
N GLY A 92 0.22 -13.04 -2.31
CA GLY A 92 1.63 -13.26 -2.66
C GLY A 92 2.11 -12.59 -3.95
N ASP A 93 1.33 -11.67 -4.53
CA ASP A 93 1.69 -10.87 -5.70
C ASP A 93 2.61 -9.68 -5.28
N ILE A 94 3.81 -10.02 -4.79
CA ILE A 94 4.70 -9.10 -4.06
C ILE A 94 5.23 -7.92 -4.90
N ILE A 95 5.54 -8.14 -6.18
CA ILE A 95 6.08 -7.09 -7.07
C ILE A 95 5.00 -6.06 -7.37
N GLU A 96 3.78 -6.53 -7.66
CA GLU A 96 2.61 -5.72 -7.93
C GLU A 96 2.24 -4.89 -6.69
N ALA A 97 2.24 -5.52 -5.51
CA ALA A 97 2.01 -4.82 -4.23
C ALA A 97 3.02 -3.68 -4.02
N LEU A 98 4.33 -3.96 -4.13
CA LEU A 98 5.38 -2.95 -3.95
C LEU A 98 5.31 -1.82 -4.98
N THR A 99 4.95 -2.16 -6.23
CA THR A 99 4.72 -1.16 -7.29
C THR A 99 3.55 -0.23 -6.94
N LEU A 100 2.47 -0.78 -6.41
CA LEU A 100 1.34 0.03 -5.97
C LEU A 100 1.65 0.83 -4.69
N ILE A 101 2.45 0.31 -3.75
CA ILE A 101 2.95 1.07 -2.60
C ILE A 101 3.78 2.29 -3.07
N ARG A 102 4.59 2.13 -4.13
CA ARG A 102 5.29 3.27 -4.78
C ARG A 102 4.31 4.32 -5.31
N LYS A 103 3.24 3.90 -5.98
CA LYS A 103 2.17 4.83 -6.39
C LYS A 103 1.55 5.53 -5.18
N GLN A 104 1.31 4.81 -4.09
CA GLN A 104 0.70 5.38 -2.88
C GLN A 104 1.59 6.43 -2.22
N ILE A 105 2.90 6.18 -2.10
CA ILE A 105 3.83 7.14 -1.47
C ILE A 105 3.94 8.43 -2.31
N GLU A 106 3.93 8.32 -3.64
CA GLU A 106 3.90 9.47 -4.56
C GLU A 106 2.58 10.24 -4.43
N ASN A 107 1.46 9.53 -4.39
CA ASN A 107 0.13 10.12 -4.27
C ASN A 107 -0.03 10.86 -2.92
N PHE A 108 0.36 10.24 -1.81
CA PHE A 108 0.41 10.89 -0.49
C PHE A 108 1.31 12.12 -0.49
N THR A 109 2.52 12.02 -1.05
CA THR A 109 3.44 13.15 -1.17
C THR A 109 2.79 14.31 -1.93
N ARG A 110 2.04 14.02 -3.00
CA ARG A 110 1.31 15.04 -3.75
C ARG A 110 0.24 15.74 -2.91
N LEU A 111 -0.49 15.01 -2.06
CA LEU A 111 -1.46 15.63 -1.14
C LEU A 111 -0.80 16.68 -0.25
N VAL A 112 0.33 16.34 0.36
CA VAL A 112 1.12 17.25 1.20
C VAL A 112 1.66 18.44 0.40
N GLU A 113 2.17 18.21 -0.82
CA GLU A 113 2.66 19.31 -1.66
C GLU A 113 1.55 20.31 -2.04
N ILE A 114 0.32 19.85 -2.26
CA ILE A 114 -0.82 20.71 -2.59
C ILE A 114 -1.20 21.62 -1.41
N ASP A 115 -0.93 21.20 -0.18
CA ASP A 115 -1.15 22.03 1.00
C ASP A 115 -0.23 23.26 1.01
N GLU A 116 1.00 23.09 0.54
CA GLU A 116 2.04 24.12 0.62
C GLU A 116 2.26 24.92 -0.68
N LYS A 117 1.94 24.35 -1.84
CA LYS A 117 2.34 24.88 -3.15
C LYS A 117 1.13 25.10 -4.09
N PRO A 118 1.15 26.15 -4.94
CA PRO A 118 0.11 26.36 -5.94
C PRO A 118 0.01 25.18 -6.93
N LEU A 119 -1.22 24.74 -7.22
CA LEU A 119 -1.50 23.56 -8.05
C LEU A 119 -0.80 23.61 -9.42
N GLY A 120 -0.84 24.76 -10.09
CA GLY A 120 -0.19 24.93 -11.41
C GLY A 120 1.32 24.67 -11.42
N LYS A 121 2.01 24.79 -10.28
CA LYS A 121 3.44 24.47 -10.18
C LYS A 121 3.71 22.97 -10.00
N LEU A 122 2.70 22.17 -9.67
CA LEU A 122 2.78 20.75 -9.35
C LEU A 122 2.33 19.85 -10.50
N LEU A 123 1.38 20.31 -11.33
CA LEU A 123 0.85 19.52 -12.44
C LEU A 123 1.97 19.04 -13.36
N LYS A 124 1.86 17.77 -13.80
CA LYS A 124 2.83 17.08 -14.68
C LYS A 124 4.24 16.90 -14.10
N LYS A 125 4.45 17.14 -12.81
CA LYS A 125 5.72 16.89 -12.12
C LYS A 125 5.63 15.67 -11.21
N THR A 126 6.73 14.94 -11.07
CA THR A 126 6.89 13.89 -10.07
C THR A 126 6.89 14.49 -8.66
N PRO A 127 6.13 13.93 -7.70
CA PRO A 127 6.14 14.38 -6.31
C PRO A 127 7.51 14.22 -5.65
N ASN A 128 7.90 15.16 -4.78
CA ASN A 128 9.20 15.15 -4.14
C ASN A 128 9.24 14.31 -2.84
N VAL A 129 9.15 12.98 -3.00
CA VAL A 129 8.96 12.01 -1.90
C VAL A 129 10.06 12.10 -0.85
N CYS A 130 11.32 12.17 -1.28
CA CYS A 130 12.48 12.21 -0.38
C CYS A 130 12.52 13.48 0.49
N ASP A 131 12.04 14.61 -0.04
CA ASP A 131 12.04 15.87 0.70
C ASP A 131 10.86 15.96 1.67
N ILE A 132 9.71 15.39 1.33
CA ILE A 132 8.54 15.35 2.23
C ILE A 132 8.76 14.34 3.37
N LEU A 133 9.16 13.10 3.04
CA LEU A 133 9.31 12.02 4.03
C LEU A 133 10.72 11.90 4.63
N LYS A 134 11.63 12.82 4.29
CA LYS A 134 12.99 12.92 4.84
C LYS A 134 13.73 11.57 4.87
N LYS A 135 14.19 11.14 6.05
CA LYS A 135 14.97 9.92 6.25
C LYS A 135 14.22 8.67 5.78
N SER A 136 12.94 8.56 6.13
CA SER A 136 12.08 7.44 5.72
C SER A 136 11.88 7.42 4.21
N GLY A 137 11.65 8.58 3.59
CA GLY A 137 11.54 8.72 2.13
C GLY A 137 12.82 8.30 1.41
N LYS A 138 13.98 8.76 1.88
CA LYS A 138 15.30 8.42 1.31
C LYS A 138 15.66 6.94 1.43
N LYS A 139 15.07 6.21 2.37
CA LYS A 139 15.27 4.76 2.54
C LYS A 139 14.30 3.96 1.68
N LEU A 140 13.00 4.24 1.80
CA LEU A 140 11.93 3.44 1.21
C LEU A 140 11.75 3.70 -0.29
N TYR A 141 11.72 4.97 -0.70
CA TYR A 141 11.38 5.33 -2.09
C TYR A 141 12.35 4.77 -3.15
N PRO A 142 13.69 4.74 -2.93
CA PRO A 142 14.60 4.09 -3.86
C PRO A 142 14.36 2.59 -4.01
N GLN A 143 14.05 1.89 -2.91
CA GLN A 143 13.75 0.45 -2.92
C GLN A 143 12.48 0.17 -3.74
N LEU A 144 11.42 0.94 -3.50
CA LEU A 144 10.17 0.83 -4.25
C LEU A 144 10.37 1.15 -5.73
N SER A 145 11.19 2.15 -6.05
CA SER A 145 11.52 2.51 -7.43
C SER A 145 12.35 1.45 -8.15
N GLU A 146 13.26 0.80 -7.44
CA GLU A 146 14.01 -0.34 -7.98
C GLU A 146 13.09 -1.49 -8.36
N VAL A 147 12.11 -1.82 -7.50
CA VAL A 147 11.13 -2.88 -7.76
C VAL A 147 10.22 -2.52 -8.95
N ALA A 148 9.67 -1.31 -8.96
CA ALA A 148 8.75 -0.86 -10.02
C ALA A 148 9.39 -0.82 -11.42
N HIS A 149 10.71 -0.65 -11.51
CA HIS A 149 11.44 -0.67 -12.78
C HIS A 149 12.17 -1.98 -13.05
N PHE A 150 12.04 -2.98 -12.16
CA PHE A 150 12.85 -4.19 -12.19
C PHE A 150 14.34 -3.88 -12.38
N GLY A 151 14.83 -2.88 -11.65
CA GLY A 151 16.10 -2.20 -11.93
C GLY A 151 17.36 -3.05 -11.67
N THR A 152 17.24 -4.12 -10.89
CA THR A 152 18.35 -5.06 -10.62
C THR A 152 17.85 -6.51 -10.53
N PRO A 153 18.74 -7.51 -10.70
CA PRO A 153 18.41 -8.92 -10.50
C PRO A 153 17.85 -9.25 -9.10
N ARG A 154 18.13 -8.41 -8.09
CA ARG A 154 17.64 -8.59 -6.71
C ARG A 154 16.11 -8.59 -6.63
N VAL A 155 15.44 -7.85 -7.52
CA VAL A 155 13.98 -7.85 -7.61
C VAL A 155 13.45 -9.23 -7.98
N GLY A 156 14.15 -9.95 -8.85
CA GLY A 156 13.80 -11.33 -9.21
C GLY A 156 13.86 -12.31 -8.04
N GLU A 157 14.69 -12.05 -7.03
CA GLU A 157 14.77 -12.88 -5.83
C GLU A 157 13.47 -12.87 -5.02
N LEU A 158 12.67 -11.80 -5.10
CA LEU A 158 11.37 -11.69 -4.41
C LEU A 158 10.36 -12.73 -4.89
N ILE A 159 10.50 -13.22 -6.12
CA ILE A 159 9.61 -14.22 -6.72
C ILE A 159 10.28 -15.58 -6.87
N ARG A 160 11.49 -15.79 -6.33
CA ARG A 160 12.14 -17.10 -6.37
C ARG A 160 11.60 -18.00 -5.29
N LYS A 161 11.24 -19.22 -5.68
CA LYS A 161 10.81 -20.28 -4.75
C LYS A 161 11.82 -21.40 -4.76
N ASN A 162 12.24 -21.84 -3.56
CA ASN A 162 13.01 -23.06 -3.41
C ASN A 162 12.04 -24.23 -3.24
N ILE A 163 11.86 -25.01 -4.31
CA ILE A 163 11.03 -26.22 -4.26
C ILE A 163 11.96 -27.37 -3.85
N LYS A 164 12.10 -27.55 -2.53
CA LYS A 164 13.01 -28.53 -1.92
C LYS A 164 12.77 -29.97 -2.42
N GLU A 165 11.53 -30.30 -2.79
CA GLU A 165 11.16 -31.64 -3.28
C GLU A 165 11.68 -31.95 -4.69
N GLU A 166 11.95 -30.93 -5.52
CA GLU A 166 12.34 -31.12 -6.92
C GLU A 166 13.77 -30.65 -7.24
N ASN A 167 14.51 -30.15 -6.24
CA ASN A 167 15.81 -29.50 -6.42
C ASN A 167 15.78 -28.39 -7.50
N LYS A 168 14.63 -27.73 -7.67
CA LYS A 168 14.42 -26.65 -8.63
C LYS A 168 14.47 -25.32 -7.91
N PHE A 169 15.34 -24.44 -8.40
CA PHE A 169 15.48 -23.07 -7.96
C PHE A 169 15.22 -22.13 -9.15
N GLY A 170 14.19 -21.30 -9.06
CA GLY A 170 13.81 -20.44 -10.16
C GLY A 170 12.70 -19.44 -9.77
N PRO A 171 12.45 -18.44 -10.64
CA PRO A 171 11.31 -17.55 -10.46
C PRO A 171 10.02 -18.36 -10.56
N SER A 172 9.12 -18.12 -9.61
CA SER A 172 7.76 -18.62 -9.65
C SER A 172 6.92 -17.66 -10.47
N VAL A 173 6.24 -18.20 -11.49
CA VAL A 173 5.20 -17.45 -12.23
C VAL A 173 3.92 -17.35 -11.40
N PHE A 174 3.68 -18.31 -10.52
CA PHE A 174 2.52 -18.32 -9.64
C PHE A 174 2.87 -17.65 -8.29
N PRO A 175 1.98 -16.82 -7.74
CA PRO A 175 2.16 -16.24 -6.41
C PRO A 175 2.32 -17.32 -5.34
N PHE A 176 3.05 -16.98 -4.28
CA PHE A 176 3.24 -17.88 -3.14
C PHE A 176 3.45 -17.08 -1.86
N TYR A 177 3.12 -17.69 -0.74
CA TYR A 177 3.38 -17.12 0.57
C TYR A 177 4.88 -17.13 0.89
N SER A 178 5.36 -16.02 1.44
CA SER A 178 6.68 -15.90 2.07
C SER A 178 6.62 -14.93 3.23
N ASP A 179 7.49 -15.10 4.23
CA ASP A 179 7.55 -14.19 5.39
C ASP A 179 7.83 -12.73 5.00
N THR A 180 8.48 -12.52 3.85
CA THR A 180 8.73 -11.18 3.27
C THR A 180 7.44 -10.37 3.10
N LEU A 181 6.29 -11.04 2.90
CA LEU A 181 5.00 -10.37 2.77
C LEU A 181 4.65 -9.54 4.01
N PHE A 182 5.10 -9.93 5.20
CA PHE A 182 4.90 -9.13 6.41
C PHE A 182 5.70 -7.83 6.39
N GLU A 183 6.93 -7.85 5.86
CA GLU A 183 7.73 -6.63 5.70
C GLU A 183 7.13 -5.70 4.63
N VAL A 184 6.57 -6.27 3.55
CA VAL A 184 5.82 -5.48 2.56
C VAL A 184 4.55 -4.89 3.17
N TYR A 185 3.86 -5.65 4.01
CA TYR A 185 2.72 -5.13 4.77
C TYR A 185 3.13 -3.96 5.67
N LYS A 186 4.24 -4.04 6.42
CA LYS A 186 4.73 -2.91 7.23
C LYS A 186 5.00 -1.67 6.38
N GLN A 187 5.59 -1.81 5.19
CA GLN A 187 5.80 -0.68 4.27
C GLN A 187 4.47 -0.07 3.80
N HIS A 188 3.47 -0.91 3.52
CA HIS A 188 2.13 -0.46 3.18
C HIS A 188 1.44 0.27 4.34
N SER A 189 1.51 -0.29 5.55
CA SER A 189 0.98 0.30 6.77
C SER A 189 1.62 1.65 7.05
N PHE A 190 2.95 1.78 6.87
CA PHE A 190 3.65 3.05 7.03
C PHE A 190 2.99 4.17 6.19
N VAL A 191 2.81 3.94 4.88
CA VAL A 191 2.19 4.96 4.00
C VAL A 191 0.74 5.24 4.41
N SER A 192 0.00 4.20 4.77
CA SER A 192 -1.41 4.30 5.14
C SER A 192 -1.62 5.04 6.46
N ILE A 193 -0.71 4.89 7.43
CA ILE A 193 -0.74 5.63 8.69
C ILE A 193 -0.55 7.13 8.45
N TYR A 194 0.44 7.52 7.63
CA TYR A 194 0.62 8.93 7.28
C TYR A 194 -0.61 9.51 6.56
N PHE A 195 -1.24 8.72 5.71
CA PHE A 195 -2.48 9.12 5.06
C PHE A 195 -3.63 9.32 6.05
N ILE A 196 -3.88 8.42 7.02
CA ILE A 196 -4.96 8.61 8.00
C ILE A 196 -4.75 9.84 8.88
N PHE A 197 -3.50 10.18 9.22
CA PHE A 197 -3.21 11.44 9.92
C PHE A 197 -3.58 12.65 9.05
N TRP A 198 -3.15 12.64 7.79
CA TRP A 198 -3.40 13.74 6.87
C TRP A 198 -4.90 13.91 6.59
N ILE A 199 -5.61 12.82 6.28
CA ILE A 199 -7.00 12.88 5.85
C ILE A 199 -7.93 13.34 6.99
N VAL A 200 -7.67 12.95 8.24
CA VAL A 200 -8.46 13.46 9.38
C VAL A 200 -8.27 14.96 9.51
N GLY A 201 -7.03 15.47 9.38
CA GLY A 201 -6.78 16.91 9.34
C GLY A 201 -7.50 17.62 8.19
N PHE A 202 -7.46 17.01 7.01
CA PHE A 202 -8.16 17.52 5.82
C PHE A 202 -9.68 17.57 6.02
N LEU A 203 -10.28 16.51 6.55
CA LEU A 203 -11.72 16.43 6.81
C LEU A 203 -12.17 17.47 7.86
N LYS A 204 -11.37 17.69 8.92
CA LYS A 204 -11.62 18.77 9.90
C LYS A 204 -11.63 20.13 9.22
N SER A 205 -10.68 20.39 8.31
CA SER A 205 -10.66 21.65 7.58
C SER A 205 -11.82 21.78 6.59
N LEU A 206 -12.23 20.67 5.96
CA LEU A 206 -13.23 20.66 4.89
C LEU A 206 -14.65 20.82 5.44
N TYR A 207 -14.98 20.09 6.51
CA TYR A 207 -16.31 20.01 7.09
C TYR A 207 -16.47 20.82 8.38
N GLN A 208 -15.37 21.33 8.95
CA GLN A 208 -15.37 22.16 10.17
C GLN A 208 -16.19 21.48 11.28
N ASP A 209 -17.15 22.19 11.87
CA ASP A 209 -17.98 21.70 12.98
C ASP A 209 -18.89 20.51 12.61
N LYS A 210 -19.03 20.18 11.32
CA LYS A 210 -19.84 19.03 10.87
C LYS A 210 -19.10 17.69 11.01
N TYR A 211 -17.79 17.70 11.22
CA TYR A 211 -16.98 16.48 11.37
C TYR A 211 -16.37 16.40 12.77
N ASP A 212 -16.89 15.49 13.60
CA ASP A 212 -16.31 15.18 14.91
C ASP A 212 -15.16 14.16 14.78
N SER A 213 -13.93 14.66 14.82
CA SER A 213 -12.72 13.83 14.73
C SER A 213 -12.36 13.12 16.04
N SER A 214 -13.06 13.34 17.14
CA SER A 214 -12.66 12.84 18.48
C SER A 214 -12.51 11.33 18.54
N SER A 215 -13.39 10.59 17.85
CA SER A 215 -13.29 9.13 17.76
C SER A 215 -12.13 8.69 16.86
N ASP A 216 -11.87 9.42 15.77
CA ASP A 216 -10.85 9.06 14.79
C ASP A 216 -9.45 9.30 15.34
N GLU A 217 -9.24 10.40 16.05
CA GLU A 217 -7.98 10.73 16.70
C GLU A 217 -7.56 9.67 17.74
N LYS A 218 -8.52 9.19 18.56
CA LYS A 218 -8.26 8.10 19.52
C LYS A 218 -7.88 6.79 18.84
N ILE A 219 -8.53 6.46 17.73
CA ILE A 219 -8.21 5.25 16.95
C ILE A 219 -6.83 5.39 16.31
N ILE A 220 -6.51 6.57 15.76
CA ILE A 220 -5.21 6.87 15.16
C ILE A 220 -4.09 6.75 16.19
N GLU A 221 -4.28 7.22 17.43
CA GLU A 221 -3.32 7.05 18.51
C GLU A 221 -3.06 5.56 18.80
N SER A 222 -4.11 4.75 18.87
CA SER A 222 -4.00 3.29 19.03
C SER A 222 -3.25 2.63 17.87
N ILE A 223 -3.57 3.02 16.62
CA ILE A 223 -2.88 2.55 15.41
C ILE A 223 -1.38 2.92 15.48
N PHE A 224 -1.06 4.15 15.85
CA PHE A 224 0.31 4.64 15.94
C PHE A 224 1.11 3.86 16.98
N ASN A 225 0.56 3.67 18.18
CA ASN A 225 1.20 2.89 19.23
C ASN A 225 1.45 1.44 18.77
N LYS A 226 0.46 0.83 18.10
CA LYS A 226 0.61 -0.52 17.54
C LYS A 226 1.65 -0.57 16.43
N ALA A 227 1.75 0.46 15.60
CA ALA A 227 2.74 0.56 14.54
C ALA A 227 4.16 0.68 15.10
N VAL A 228 4.34 1.36 16.24
CA VAL A 228 5.63 1.40 16.95
C VAL A 228 5.96 0.02 17.53
N GLU A 229 5.02 -0.65 18.18
CA GLU A 229 5.23 -2.01 18.71
C GLU A 229 5.64 -3.02 17.63
N MET A 230 5.16 -2.85 16.39
CA MET A 230 5.39 -3.75 15.26
C MET A 230 6.56 -3.32 14.36
N ASP A 231 7.37 -2.34 14.79
CA ASP A 231 8.49 -1.77 14.04
C ASP A 231 8.11 -1.21 12.67
N VAL A 232 6.85 -0.80 12.49
CA VAL A 232 6.39 -0.08 11.29
C VAL A 232 6.87 1.38 11.35
N ILE A 233 6.78 1.98 12.55
CA ILE A 233 7.27 3.33 12.83
C ILE A 233 8.38 3.23 13.85
N ILE A 234 9.53 3.83 13.52
CA ILE A 234 10.69 3.87 14.41
C ILE A 234 10.81 5.29 14.95
N ILE A 235 10.70 5.44 16.27
CA ILE A 235 10.93 6.70 16.97
C ILE A 235 12.42 6.73 17.36
N GLU A 236 13.21 7.55 16.65
CA GLU A 236 14.60 7.78 17.03
C GLU A 236 14.62 8.78 18.20
N SER A 237 15.11 8.36 19.37
CA SER A 237 15.42 9.31 20.44
C SER A 237 16.64 10.14 20.04
N GLU A 238 16.56 11.47 20.22
CA GLU A 238 17.66 12.39 19.84
C GLU A 238 18.95 12.20 20.66
N ASP A 239 18.97 11.31 21.65
CA ASP A 239 20.08 11.11 22.61
C ASP A 239 21.33 10.43 22.04
N ASN A 240 21.34 10.00 20.77
CA ASN A 240 22.48 9.33 20.14
C ASN A 240 23.17 10.15 19.04
N LYS A 241 23.18 11.48 19.17
CA LYS A 241 24.17 12.33 18.49
C LYS A 241 25.32 12.63 19.44
N LYS A 242 26.26 11.69 19.55
CA LYS A 242 27.63 11.93 20.02
C LYS A 242 28.60 11.72 18.86
#